data_AF-A0A373IVR4-F1
#
_entry.id   AF-A0A373IVR4-F1
#
_cell.length_a   1.000
_cell.length_b   1.000
_cell.length_c   1.000
_cell.angle_alpha   90.00
_cell.angle_beta   90.00
_cell.angle_gamma   90.00
#
_symmetry.space_group_name_H-M   'P 1'
#
loop_
_entity.id
_entity.type
_entity.pdbx_description
1 polymer ?
#
loop_
_entity_poly.entity_id
_entity_poly.type
_entity_poly.pdbx_seq_one_letter_code
_entity_poly.pdbx_strand_id
1 'polypeptide(L)'
;MIKQLLMQLNSLTMALNSLQQSFDAQTALIAQLNQTIQELKERLNKNSKNSSKPPSSDGFKKPAPKSLRKSSGKKVGGQDGHQGTHLAVISDPDEIVKHMPSACEGCPHYKMCKGTACIAEKRHVIDAVVTVNVTEHQLLEIPICMLHEDTRKGAFPTNVKATVQYGENLQALSVALNTVGAVSVKRTHEILSGVFNIPIATGTISNMVKLCADAVSETVNRIKQKITESGLGHFDSCLGRAP
;
A
#
# COMPACT_ATOMS: atom_id res chain seq x y z
N MET A 1 -7.45 -34.81 -90.87
CA MET A 1 -7.51 -35.74 -89.71
C MET A 1 -6.34 -35.56 -88.74
N ILE A 2 -5.08 -35.74 -89.16
CA ILE A 2 -3.90 -35.68 -88.26
C ILE A 2 -3.73 -34.33 -87.54
N LYS A 3 -3.91 -33.19 -88.24
CA LYS A 3 -3.81 -31.86 -87.62
C LYS A 3 -4.85 -31.61 -86.53
N GLN A 4 -6.05 -32.16 -86.67
CA GLN A 4 -7.14 -31.99 -85.71
C GLN A 4 -6.92 -32.83 -84.45
N LEU A 5 -6.40 -34.06 -84.61
CA LEU A 5 -5.94 -34.90 -83.51
C LEU A 5 -4.78 -34.27 -82.72
N LEU A 6 -3.82 -33.64 -83.39
CA LEU A 6 -2.73 -32.91 -82.73
C LEU A 6 -3.23 -31.70 -81.93
N MET A 7 -4.20 -30.95 -82.46
CA MET A 7 -4.84 -29.84 -81.72
C MET A 7 -5.58 -30.33 -80.48
N GLN A 8 -6.29 -31.47 -80.56
CA GLN A 8 -6.98 -32.08 -79.41
C GLN A 8 -6.00 -32.63 -78.36
N LEU A 9 -4.88 -33.23 -78.77
CA LEU A 9 -3.83 -33.67 -77.84
C LEU A 9 -3.20 -32.49 -77.11
N ASN A 10 -2.92 -31.38 -77.81
CA ASN A 10 -2.37 -30.18 -77.20
C ASN A 10 -3.36 -29.53 -76.22
N SER A 11 -4.65 -29.45 -76.57
CA SER A 11 -5.67 -28.90 -75.65
C SER A 11 -5.85 -29.76 -74.41
N LEU A 12 -5.85 -31.09 -74.55
CA LEU A 12 -5.95 -32.01 -73.42
C LEU A 12 -4.71 -31.94 -72.51
N THR A 13 -3.52 -31.79 -73.10
CA THR A 13 -2.27 -31.62 -72.35
C THR A 13 -2.26 -30.32 -71.55
N MET A 14 -2.76 -29.22 -72.13
CA MET A 14 -2.94 -27.96 -71.39
C MET A 14 -3.93 -28.08 -70.24
N ALA A 15 -5.05 -28.80 -70.44
CA ALA A 15 -6.04 -29.05 -69.40
C ALA A 15 -5.46 -29.90 -68.24
N LEU A 16 -4.69 -30.94 -68.55
CA LEU A 16 -3.99 -31.75 -67.55
C LEU A 16 -2.98 -30.93 -66.74
N ASN A 17 -2.19 -30.09 -67.40
CA ASN A 17 -1.22 -29.23 -66.71
C ASN A 17 -1.91 -28.20 -65.80
N SER A 18 -3.03 -27.62 -66.24
CA SER A 18 -3.83 -26.70 -65.41
C SER A 18 -4.43 -27.41 -64.20
N LEU A 19 -4.92 -28.64 -64.37
CA LEU A 19 -5.46 -29.43 -63.28
C LEU A 19 -4.38 -29.82 -62.26
N GLN A 20 -3.19 -30.19 -62.74
CA GLN A 20 -2.04 -30.49 -61.89
C GLN A 20 -1.61 -29.28 -61.06
N GLN A 21 -1.55 -28.08 -61.67
CA GLN A 21 -1.25 -26.84 -60.94
C GLN A 21 -2.29 -26.53 -59.85
N SER A 22 -3.57 -26.77 -60.13
CA SER A 22 -4.64 -26.61 -59.13
C SER A 22 -4.49 -27.60 -57.96
N PHE A 23 -4.13 -28.86 -58.27
CA PHE A 23 -3.89 -29.89 -57.26
C PHE A 23 -2.71 -29.54 -56.36
N ASP A 24 -1.59 -29.10 -56.95
CA ASP A 24 -0.40 -28.73 -56.19
C ASP A 24 -0.66 -27.51 -55.29
N ALA A 25 -1.40 -26.50 -55.79
CA ALA A 25 -1.80 -25.33 -55.02
C ALA A 25 -2.71 -25.69 -53.83
N GLN A 26 -3.68 -26.60 -54.03
CA GLN A 26 -4.54 -27.07 -52.95
C GLN A 26 -3.75 -27.87 -51.91
N THR A 27 -2.80 -28.69 -52.35
CA THR A 27 -1.96 -29.49 -51.46
C THR A 27 -1.08 -28.60 -50.57
N ALA A 28 -0.51 -27.53 -51.14
CA ALA A 28 0.25 -26.53 -50.38
C ALA A 28 -0.63 -25.79 -49.35
N LEU A 29 -1.86 -25.41 -49.73
CA LEU A 29 -2.80 -24.77 -48.83
C LEU A 29 -3.20 -25.68 -47.66
N ILE A 30 -3.46 -26.97 -47.93
CA ILE A 30 -3.78 -27.95 -46.90
C ILE A 30 -2.61 -28.12 -45.92
N ALA A 31 -1.38 -28.15 -46.40
CA ALA A 31 -0.20 -28.20 -45.53
C ALA A 31 -0.10 -26.98 -44.61
N GLN A 32 -0.30 -25.78 -45.16
CA GLN A 32 -0.28 -24.53 -44.39
C GLN A 32 -1.40 -24.45 -43.35
N LEU A 33 -2.61 -24.90 -43.72
CA LEU A 33 -3.76 -24.96 -42.80
C LEU A 33 -3.53 -25.98 -41.67
N ASN A 34 -2.94 -27.14 -41.98
CA ASN A 34 -2.61 -28.13 -40.96
C ASN A 34 -1.55 -27.62 -39.97
N GLN A 35 -0.53 -26.90 -40.46
CA GLN A 35 0.48 -26.30 -39.60
C GLN A 35 -0.13 -25.25 -38.66
N THR A 36 -0.98 -24.36 -39.18
CA THR A 36 -1.66 -23.35 -38.35
C THR A 36 -2.63 -23.97 -37.35
N ILE A 37 -3.35 -25.04 -37.71
CA ILE A 37 -4.19 -25.79 -36.78
C ILE A 37 -3.35 -26.40 -35.65
N GLN A 38 -2.17 -26.95 -35.96
CA GLN A 38 -1.27 -27.52 -34.97
C GLN A 38 -0.76 -26.44 -33.99
N GLU A 39 -0.29 -25.31 -34.49
CA GLU A 39 0.17 -24.19 -33.67
C GLU A 39 -0.94 -23.63 -32.76
N LEU A 40 -2.16 -23.50 -33.28
CA LEU A 40 -3.32 -23.04 -32.51
C LEU A 40 -3.72 -24.06 -31.42
N LYS A 41 -3.67 -25.36 -31.72
CA LYS A 41 -3.91 -26.43 -30.74
C LYS A 41 -2.86 -26.44 -29.64
N GLU A 42 -1.59 -26.24 -29.97
CA GLU A 42 -0.50 -26.14 -28.99
C GLU A 42 -0.64 -24.91 -28.10
N ARG A 43 -1.10 -23.78 -28.65
CA ARG A 43 -1.40 -22.57 -27.85
C ARG A 43 -2.57 -22.79 -26.89
N LEU A 44 -3.63 -23.50 -27.33
CA LEU A 44 -4.79 -23.83 -26.50
C LEU A 44 -4.47 -24.83 -25.37
N ASN A 45 -3.56 -25.78 -25.61
CA ASN A 45 -3.20 -26.81 -24.63
C ASN A 45 -2.16 -26.37 -23.58
N LYS A 46 -1.66 -25.14 -23.63
CA LYS A 46 -0.78 -24.58 -22.58
C LYS A 46 -1.63 -24.03 -21.44
N ASN A 47 -1.50 -24.61 -20.25
CA ASN A 47 -2.13 -24.14 -19.01
C ASN A 47 -1.08 -24.00 -17.89
N SER A 48 -1.45 -23.36 -16.78
CA SER A 48 -0.57 -23.19 -15.61
C SER A 48 -0.05 -24.50 -14.99
N LYS A 49 -0.67 -25.65 -15.31
CA LYS A 49 -0.25 -26.97 -14.82
C LYS A 49 0.88 -27.61 -15.63
N ASN A 50 1.09 -27.23 -16.90
CA ASN A 50 2.09 -27.86 -17.77
C ASN A 50 3.15 -26.91 -18.35
N SER A 51 3.09 -25.60 -18.07
CA SER A 51 3.93 -24.62 -18.79
C SER A 51 4.63 -23.57 -17.93
N SER A 52 4.81 -23.82 -16.63
CA SER A 52 5.46 -22.88 -15.67
C SER A 52 4.93 -21.44 -15.73
N LYS A 53 3.74 -21.24 -16.32
CA LYS A 53 3.06 -19.95 -16.42
C LYS A 53 2.34 -19.69 -15.11
N PRO A 54 2.41 -18.46 -14.57
CA PRO A 54 1.69 -18.12 -13.36
C PRO A 54 0.17 -18.28 -13.57
N PRO A 55 -0.57 -18.76 -12.56
CA PRO A 55 -2.02 -19.03 -12.65
C PRO A 55 -2.85 -17.76 -12.92
N SER A 56 -2.25 -16.57 -12.86
CA SER A 56 -2.84 -15.31 -13.28
C SER A 56 -3.12 -15.25 -14.79
N SER A 57 -2.39 -16.01 -15.62
CA SER A 57 -2.43 -15.93 -17.09
C SER A 57 -3.46 -16.86 -17.76
N ASP A 58 -4.17 -17.71 -17.00
CA ASP A 58 -5.17 -18.68 -17.52
C ASP A 58 -6.53 -18.06 -17.91
N GLY A 59 -6.64 -16.72 -17.97
CA GLY A 59 -7.88 -16.02 -18.36
C GLY A 59 -9.10 -16.36 -17.48
N PHE A 60 -10.30 -16.26 -18.05
CA PHE A 60 -11.59 -16.45 -17.35
C PHE A 60 -11.99 -17.93 -17.16
N LYS A 61 -11.22 -18.90 -17.66
CA LYS A 61 -11.50 -20.35 -17.48
C LYS A 61 -10.80 -20.93 -16.25
N LYS A 62 -10.73 -20.16 -15.15
CA LYS A 62 -10.24 -20.69 -13.88
C LYS A 62 -11.32 -21.57 -13.27
N PRO A 63 -11.05 -22.84 -12.91
CA PRO A 63 -11.93 -23.56 -12.01
C PRO A 63 -12.03 -22.74 -10.71
N ALA A 64 -13.26 -22.52 -10.23
CA ALA A 64 -13.47 -21.79 -8.98
C ALA A 64 -12.58 -22.39 -7.88
N PRO A 65 -11.91 -21.57 -7.05
CA PRO A 65 -11.06 -22.07 -5.98
C PRO A 65 -11.92 -22.94 -5.05
N LYS A 66 -11.76 -24.25 -5.16
CA LYS A 66 -12.38 -25.20 -4.23
C LYS A 66 -11.64 -25.05 -2.92
N SER A 67 -12.29 -24.38 -1.97
CA SER A 67 -11.85 -24.33 -0.58
C SER A 67 -11.57 -25.74 -0.09
N LEU A 68 -10.31 -26.05 0.23
CA LEU A 68 -9.92 -27.28 0.95
C LEU A 68 -10.33 -27.21 2.44
N ARG A 69 -10.83 -26.05 2.88
CA ARG A 69 -11.30 -25.83 4.25
C ARG A 69 -12.60 -26.60 4.45
N LYS A 70 -12.56 -27.62 5.32
CA LYS A 70 -13.75 -28.24 5.89
C LYS A 70 -14.48 -27.20 6.75
N SER A 71 -15.82 -27.21 6.74
CA SER A 71 -16.60 -26.32 7.61
C SER A 71 -16.23 -26.61 9.06
N SER A 72 -15.75 -25.60 9.78
CA SER A 72 -15.31 -25.79 11.17
C SER A 72 -16.47 -26.06 12.13
N GLY A 73 -17.73 -25.90 11.69
CA GLY A 73 -18.92 -26.03 12.52
C GLY A 73 -19.02 -25.00 13.65
N LYS A 74 -18.03 -24.12 13.79
CA LYS A 74 -17.97 -23.08 14.83
C LYS A 74 -18.87 -21.92 14.40
N LYS A 75 -19.71 -21.47 15.34
CA LYS A 75 -20.51 -20.25 15.16
C LYS A 75 -19.57 -19.06 14.90
N VAL A 76 -20.01 -18.15 14.04
CA VAL A 76 -19.32 -16.88 13.79
C VAL A 76 -19.46 -16.04 15.06
N GLY A 77 -18.37 -15.87 15.81
CA GLY A 77 -18.35 -15.16 17.08
C GLY A 77 -17.15 -15.54 17.94
N GLY A 78 -16.99 -14.84 19.07
CA GLY A 78 -16.03 -15.23 20.10
C GLY A 78 -16.33 -16.65 20.61
N GLN A 79 -15.28 -17.39 20.99
CA GLN A 79 -15.46 -18.73 21.55
C GLN A 79 -16.25 -18.65 22.87
N ASP A 80 -17.12 -19.62 23.13
CA ASP A 80 -17.82 -19.72 24.42
C ASP A 80 -16.78 -19.75 25.55
N GLY A 81 -16.84 -18.76 26.45
CA GLY A 81 -15.88 -18.58 27.55
C GLY A 81 -14.84 -17.46 27.35
N HIS A 82 -14.82 -16.78 26.20
CA HIS A 82 -14.01 -15.56 26.08
C HIS A 82 -14.61 -14.44 26.94
N GLN A 83 -13.92 -14.11 28.04
CA GLN A 83 -14.23 -12.90 28.82
C GLN A 83 -14.12 -11.69 27.91
N GLY A 84 -15.21 -10.93 27.78
CA GLY A 84 -15.21 -9.68 27.02
C GLY A 84 -14.25 -8.70 27.67
N THR A 85 -13.21 -8.30 26.95
CA THR A 85 -12.36 -7.19 27.34
C THR A 85 -13.10 -5.90 27.03
N HIS A 86 -13.68 -5.27 28.04
CA HIS A 86 -14.08 -3.87 27.92
C HIS A 86 -12.81 -3.02 27.77
N LEU A 87 -12.88 -1.98 26.94
CA LEU A 87 -11.78 -1.06 26.69
C LEU A 87 -11.46 -0.34 28.00
N ALA A 88 -10.46 -0.85 28.73
CA ALA A 88 -10.01 -0.27 29.98
C ALA A 88 -9.36 1.07 29.63
N VAL A 89 -9.89 2.15 30.16
CA VAL A 89 -9.25 3.47 30.06
C VAL A 89 -8.00 3.40 30.92
N ILE A 90 -6.82 3.50 30.27
CA ILE A 90 -5.52 3.24 30.88
C ILE A 90 -5.02 4.45 31.69
N SER A 91 -5.53 5.65 31.40
CA SER A 91 -5.10 6.92 31.98
C SER A 91 -6.19 7.62 32.77
N ASP A 92 -5.79 8.46 33.73
CA ASP A 92 -6.69 9.39 34.40
C ASP A 92 -7.32 10.35 33.38
N PRO A 93 -8.59 10.75 33.54
CA PRO A 93 -9.25 11.68 32.63
C PRO A 93 -8.68 13.09 32.79
N ASP A 94 -8.40 13.77 31.66
CA ASP A 94 -7.94 15.16 31.65
C ASP A 94 -8.98 16.13 32.23
N GLU A 95 -10.27 15.83 32.00
CA GLU A 95 -11.39 16.60 32.51
C GLU A 95 -12.48 15.67 33.09
N ILE A 96 -13.07 16.06 34.23
CA ILE A 96 -14.21 15.35 34.83
C ILE A 96 -15.43 16.26 34.82
N VAL A 97 -16.35 16.00 33.89
CA VAL A 97 -17.66 16.66 33.83
C VAL A 97 -18.66 15.87 34.66
N LYS A 98 -19.26 16.50 35.67
CA LYS A 98 -20.30 15.89 36.51
C LYS A 98 -21.68 16.33 36.06
N HIS A 99 -22.54 15.38 35.73
CA HIS A 99 -23.93 15.64 35.35
C HIS A 99 -24.86 15.44 36.53
N MET A 100 -25.65 16.46 36.86
CA MET A 100 -26.77 16.34 37.79
C MET A 100 -28.04 15.93 37.02
N PRO A 101 -29.03 15.31 37.68
CA PRO A 101 -30.34 15.08 37.07
C PRO A 101 -30.91 16.40 36.56
N SER A 102 -31.42 16.41 35.33
CA SER A 102 -31.97 17.62 34.69
C SER A 102 -33.10 18.27 35.51
N ALA A 103 -33.91 17.47 36.20
CA ALA A 103 -34.94 17.95 37.11
C ALA A 103 -34.43 18.76 38.32
N CYS A 104 -33.12 18.71 38.60
CA CYS A 104 -32.49 19.48 39.67
C CYS A 104 -31.89 20.81 39.20
N GLU A 105 -31.94 21.14 37.91
CA GLU A 105 -31.54 22.45 37.40
C GLU A 105 -32.47 23.54 37.94
N GLY A 106 -31.93 24.49 38.72
CA GLY A 106 -32.72 25.58 39.32
C GLY A 106 -33.44 25.22 40.63
N CYS A 107 -33.20 24.04 41.20
CA CYS A 107 -33.81 23.66 42.49
C CYS A 107 -33.31 24.54 43.66
N PRO A 108 -34.20 25.01 44.56
CA PRO A 108 -33.81 25.75 45.77
C PRO A 108 -32.82 24.98 46.67
N HIS A 109 -32.91 23.65 46.66
CA HIS A 109 -32.07 22.76 47.46
C HIS A 109 -30.80 22.27 46.72
N TYR A 110 -30.50 22.79 45.53
CA TYR A 110 -29.39 22.32 44.69
C TYR A 110 -28.06 22.21 45.44
N LYS A 111 -27.71 23.21 46.28
CA LYS A 111 -26.47 23.19 47.06
C LYS A 111 -26.41 22.02 48.04
N MET A 112 -27.53 21.70 48.71
CA MET A 112 -27.61 20.61 49.67
C MET A 112 -27.52 19.26 48.96
N CYS A 113 -28.28 19.08 47.88
CA CYS A 113 -28.28 17.86 47.08
C CYS A 113 -26.93 17.59 46.40
N LYS A 114 -26.23 18.64 45.95
CA LYS A 114 -24.88 18.51 45.37
C LYS A 114 -23.85 18.06 46.41
N GLY A 115 -24.01 18.46 47.68
CA GLY A 115 -23.14 18.03 48.78
C GLY A 115 -23.31 16.55 49.16
N THR A 116 -24.51 15.99 48.97
CA THR A 116 -24.81 14.57 49.25
C THR A 116 -24.70 13.66 48.02
N ALA A 117 -24.42 14.21 46.84
CA ALA A 117 -24.37 13.46 45.60
C ALA A 117 -23.20 12.48 45.58
N CYS A 118 -23.46 11.24 45.17
CA CYS A 118 -22.45 10.20 44.93
C CYS A 118 -22.39 9.85 43.44
N ILE A 119 -21.29 9.23 43.02
CA ILE A 119 -21.10 8.81 41.63
C ILE A 119 -21.86 7.50 41.41
N ALA A 120 -22.92 7.53 40.59
CA ALA A 120 -23.70 6.34 40.26
C ALA A 120 -23.08 5.51 39.12
N GLU A 121 -22.59 6.18 38.07
CA GLU A 121 -21.99 5.54 36.89
C GLU A 121 -20.89 6.46 36.33
N LYS A 122 -19.90 5.88 35.64
CA LYS A 122 -18.86 6.61 34.90
C LYS A 122 -18.86 6.18 33.44
N ARG A 123 -18.74 7.15 32.54
CA ARG A 123 -18.52 6.93 31.10
C ARG A 123 -17.39 7.84 30.65
N HIS A 124 -16.60 7.37 29.69
CA HIS A 124 -15.46 8.11 29.16
C HIS A 124 -15.69 8.36 27.68
N VAL A 125 -15.48 9.61 27.26
CA VAL A 125 -15.37 9.98 25.85
C VAL A 125 -13.89 10.22 25.60
N ILE A 126 -13.30 9.44 24.70
CA ILE A 126 -11.89 9.60 24.31
C ILE A 126 -11.88 10.31 22.97
N ASP A 127 -11.28 11.49 22.94
CA ASP A 127 -11.11 12.29 21.72
C ASP A 127 -9.63 12.64 21.53
N ALA A 128 -9.23 12.90 20.28
CA ALA A 128 -7.84 13.19 19.93
C ALA A 128 -7.76 14.53 19.19
N VAL A 129 -7.21 15.54 19.87
CA VAL A 129 -6.94 16.86 19.30
C VAL A 129 -5.49 16.93 18.84
N VAL A 130 -5.29 17.28 17.58
CA VAL A 130 -3.97 17.38 16.96
C VAL A 130 -3.59 18.85 16.78
N THR A 131 -2.52 19.28 17.45
CA THR A 131 -2.01 20.66 17.35
C THR A 131 -0.67 20.70 16.62
N VAL A 132 -0.54 21.59 15.64
CA VAL A 132 0.70 21.82 14.90
C VAL A 132 1.33 23.14 15.34
N ASN A 133 2.56 23.07 15.84
CA ASN A 133 3.32 24.25 16.27
C ASN A 133 4.25 24.71 15.14
N VAL A 134 4.07 25.94 14.66
CA VAL A 134 4.93 26.59 13.66
C VAL A 134 5.76 27.66 14.35
N THR A 135 7.09 27.56 14.28
CA THR A 135 8.02 28.56 14.81
C THR A 135 8.71 29.25 13.65
N GLU A 136 8.49 30.56 13.52
CA GLU A 136 9.19 31.39 12.54
C GLU A 136 10.47 31.92 13.16
N HIS A 137 11.61 31.66 12.51
CA HIS A 137 12.90 32.21 12.92
C HIS A 137 13.19 33.46 12.07
N GLN A 138 13.28 34.61 12.72
CA GLN A 138 13.57 35.89 12.05
C GLN A 138 14.96 36.40 12.40
N LEU A 139 15.67 36.92 11.40
CA LEU A 139 16.91 37.66 11.62
C LEU A 139 16.59 39.14 11.71
N LEU A 140 17.08 39.77 12.77
CA LEU A 140 17.07 41.21 12.88
C LEU A 140 18.35 41.77 12.29
N GLU A 141 18.21 42.90 11.60
CA GLU A 141 19.31 43.68 11.05
C GLU A 141 19.26 45.07 11.67
N ILE A 142 20.37 45.47 12.27
CA ILE A 142 20.58 46.79 12.86
C ILE A 142 21.45 47.56 11.86
N PRO A 143 20.87 48.52 11.11
CA PRO A 143 21.59 49.18 10.02
C PRO A 143 22.78 50.02 10.53
N ILE A 144 22.65 50.63 11.71
CA ILE A 144 23.72 51.39 12.38
C ILE A 144 23.74 50.99 13.86
N CYS A 145 24.77 50.26 14.27
CA CYS A 145 24.97 49.94 15.68
C CYS A 145 25.67 51.10 16.39
N MET A 146 25.07 51.68 17.43
CA MET A 146 25.67 52.82 18.16
C MET A 146 27.01 52.51 18.85
N LEU A 147 27.37 51.23 19.01
CA LEU A 147 28.64 50.83 19.63
C LEU A 147 29.72 50.49 18.59
N HIS A 148 29.34 50.02 17.41
CA HIS A 148 30.26 49.47 16.41
C HIS A 148 30.28 50.27 15.10
N GLU A 149 29.38 51.25 14.96
CA GLU A 149 29.22 52.13 13.79
C GLU A 149 29.05 51.41 12.44
N ASP A 150 28.72 50.11 12.47
CA ASP A 150 28.52 49.24 11.32
C ASP A 150 27.11 48.59 11.31
N THR A 151 26.77 47.94 10.19
CA THR A 151 25.55 47.13 10.07
C THR A 151 25.75 45.78 10.73
N ARG A 152 24.87 45.42 11.68
CA ARG A 152 24.89 44.13 12.39
C ARG A 152 23.69 43.30 12.02
N LYS A 153 23.93 42.04 11.64
CA LYS A 153 22.87 41.07 11.32
C LYS A 153 22.92 39.90 12.28
N GLY A 154 21.75 39.42 12.70
CA GLY A 154 21.64 38.16 13.42
C GLY A 154 22.10 36.96 12.58
N ALA A 155 22.33 35.82 13.24
CA ALA A 155 22.62 34.56 12.57
C ALA A 155 21.63 33.48 13.02
N PHE A 156 21.27 32.58 12.10
CA PHE A 156 20.44 31.43 12.45
C PHE A 156 21.25 30.43 13.29
N PRO A 157 20.61 29.73 14.24
CA PRO A 157 21.25 28.63 14.93
C PRO A 157 21.54 27.47 13.95
N THR A 158 22.49 26.62 14.30
CA THR A 158 23.00 25.54 13.41
C THR A 158 21.95 24.51 12.98
N ASN A 159 20.84 24.43 13.70
CA ASN A 159 19.70 23.56 13.43
C ASN A 159 18.63 24.18 12.51
N VAL A 160 18.72 25.47 12.16
CA VAL A 160 17.80 26.14 11.22
C VAL A 160 18.53 26.36 9.90
N LYS A 161 18.41 25.39 9.00
CA LYS A 161 19.22 25.32 7.77
C LYS A 161 18.45 25.69 6.50
N ALA A 162 17.14 25.55 6.51
CA ALA A 162 16.28 25.74 5.35
C ALA A 162 15.15 26.71 5.65
N THR A 163 14.61 27.33 4.61
CA THR A 163 13.44 28.24 4.70
C THR A 163 12.23 27.57 5.35
N VAL A 164 12.01 26.29 5.07
CA VAL A 164 11.00 25.46 5.71
C VAL A 164 11.65 24.14 6.11
N GLN A 165 11.54 23.80 7.39
CA GLN A 165 12.02 22.53 7.93
C GLN A 165 10.97 21.89 8.81
N TYR A 166 10.87 20.56 8.72
CA TYR A 166 9.91 19.77 9.48
C TYR A 166 10.57 19.26 10.76
N GLY A 167 9.90 19.45 11.91
CA GLY A 167 10.41 19.00 13.20
C GLY A 167 10.46 17.48 13.33
N GLU A 168 11.26 16.98 14.29
CA GLU A 168 11.54 15.56 14.50
C GLU A 168 10.26 14.72 14.73
N ASN A 169 9.31 15.22 15.51
CA ASN A 169 8.05 14.53 15.79
C ASN A 169 7.23 14.27 14.51
N LEU A 170 7.19 15.24 13.60
CA LEU A 170 6.46 15.12 12.34
C LEU A 170 7.17 14.17 11.37
N GLN A 171 8.51 14.19 11.36
CA GLN A 171 9.31 13.24 10.60
C GLN A 171 9.09 11.82 11.11
N ALA A 172 9.17 11.61 12.43
CA ALA A 172 8.95 10.31 13.07
C ALA A 172 7.55 9.76 12.76
N LEU A 173 6.51 10.60 12.85
CA LEU A 173 5.15 10.21 12.48
C LEU A 173 5.05 9.81 11.01
N SER A 174 5.65 10.59 10.11
CA SER A 174 5.64 10.32 8.66
C SER A 174 6.29 8.97 8.34
N VAL A 175 7.42 8.67 8.98
CA VAL A 175 8.12 7.39 8.85
C VAL A 175 7.29 6.26 9.44
N ALA A 176 6.73 6.42 10.64
CA ALA A 176 5.92 5.40 11.31
C ALA A 176 4.68 5.01 10.49
N LEU A 177 3.99 5.99 9.91
CA LEU A 177 2.86 5.73 9.00
C LEU A 177 3.29 4.88 7.80
N ASN A 178 4.46 5.17 7.23
CA ASN A 178 4.95 4.46 6.06
C ASN A 178 5.46 3.05 6.36
N THR A 179 6.28 2.89 7.40
CA THR A 179 6.98 1.64 7.70
C THR A 179 6.15 0.69 8.55
N VAL A 180 5.59 1.19 9.67
CA VAL A 180 4.77 0.38 10.60
C VAL A 180 3.32 0.33 10.14
N GLY A 181 2.77 1.48 9.72
CA GLY A 181 1.39 1.57 9.22
C GLY A 181 1.20 1.00 7.81
N ALA A 182 2.28 0.67 7.10
CA ALA A 182 2.27 0.23 5.69
C ALA A 182 1.49 1.17 4.75
N VAL A 183 1.45 2.47 5.09
CA VAL A 183 0.77 3.49 4.31
C VAL A 183 1.68 3.94 3.18
N SER A 184 1.17 3.95 1.93
CA SER A 184 1.95 4.42 0.79
C SER A 184 2.32 5.89 0.94
N VAL A 185 3.46 6.31 0.37
CA VAL A 185 3.95 7.70 0.46
C VAL A 185 2.88 8.73 0.07
N LYS A 186 2.08 8.43 -0.96
CA LYS A 186 0.98 9.29 -1.40
C LYS A 186 -0.12 9.39 -0.34
N ARG A 187 -0.52 8.27 0.27
CA ARG A 187 -1.52 8.26 1.34
C ARG A 187 -1.00 8.93 2.61
N THR A 188 0.29 8.81 2.91
CA THR A 188 0.93 9.54 4.02
C THR A 188 0.81 11.05 3.79
N HIS A 189 1.08 11.53 2.57
CA HIS A 189 0.85 12.92 2.21
C HIS A 189 -0.62 13.35 2.41
N GLU A 190 -1.57 12.55 1.94
CA GLU A 190 -3.01 12.82 2.09
C GLU A 190 -3.43 12.90 3.57
N ILE A 191 -2.96 11.97 4.41
CA ILE A 191 -3.25 11.96 5.86
C ILE A 191 -2.66 13.19 6.54
N LEU A 192 -1.39 13.51 6.27
CA LEU A 192 -0.73 14.67 6.88
C LEU A 192 -1.37 15.99 6.44
N SER A 193 -1.79 16.07 5.18
CA SER A 193 -2.50 17.25 4.67
C SER A 193 -3.91 17.36 5.26
N GLY A 194 -4.64 16.26 5.40
CA GLY A 194 -6.02 16.27 5.89
C GLY A 194 -6.14 16.44 7.41
N VAL A 195 -5.29 15.76 8.18
CA VAL A 195 -5.38 15.73 9.65
C VAL A 195 -4.56 16.85 10.29
N PHE A 196 -3.38 17.15 9.74
CA PHE A 196 -2.45 18.12 10.33
C PHE A 196 -2.46 19.46 9.58
N ASN A 197 -3.14 19.55 8.42
CA ASN A 197 -3.09 20.72 7.54
C ASN A 197 -1.66 21.09 7.10
N ILE A 198 -0.78 20.10 6.98
CA ILE A 198 0.62 20.27 6.55
C ILE A 198 0.82 19.55 5.20
N PRO A 199 0.89 20.28 4.07
CA PRO A 199 1.09 19.67 2.75
C PRO A 199 2.55 19.30 2.52
N ILE A 200 3.02 18.19 3.11
CA ILE A 200 4.38 17.69 2.91
C ILE A 200 4.50 17.00 1.56
N ALA A 201 5.41 17.46 0.69
CA ALA A 201 5.65 16.81 -0.59
C ALA A 201 6.05 15.33 -0.45
N THR A 202 5.58 14.48 -1.38
CA THR A 202 5.88 13.04 -1.39
C THR A 202 7.38 12.74 -1.48
N GLY A 203 8.14 13.59 -2.18
CA GLY A 203 9.59 13.51 -2.25
C GLY A 203 10.25 13.71 -0.87
N THR A 204 9.74 14.65 -0.07
CA THR A 204 10.23 14.89 1.29
C THR A 204 9.91 13.70 2.20
N ILE A 205 8.72 13.13 2.13
CA ILE A 205 8.35 11.93 2.90
C ILE A 205 9.27 10.76 2.54
N SER A 206 9.52 10.56 1.24
CA SER A 206 10.44 9.52 0.77
C SER A 206 11.87 9.75 1.30
N ASN A 207 12.31 11.00 1.37
CA ASN A 207 13.60 11.36 1.93
C ASN A 207 13.68 11.08 3.45
N MET A 208 12.62 11.40 4.20
CA MET A 208 12.55 11.09 5.64
C MET A 208 12.67 9.59 5.90
N VAL A 209 11.99 8.75 5.08
CA VAL A 209 12.09 7.28 5.18
C VAL A 209 13.51 6.80 4.86
N LYS A 210 14.15 7.36 3.83
CA LYS A 210 15.55 7.03 3.49
C LYS A 210 16.50 7.38 4.63
N LEU A 211 16.40 8.59 5.18
CA LEU A 211 17.23 9.02 6.32
C LEU A 211 17.08 8.07 7.52
N CYS A 212 15.85 7.64 7.80
CA CYS A 212 15.62 6.65 8.85
C CYS A 212 16.24 5.29 8.52
N ALA A 213 16.14 4.82 7.26
CA ALA A 213 16.74 3.57 6.83
C ALA A 213 18.27 3.60 6.94
N ASP A 214 18.90 4.71 6.55
CA ASP A 214 20.34 4.93 6.66
C ASP A 214 20.78 4.92 8.14
N ALA A 215 20.02 5.58 9.01
CA ALA A 215 20.31 5.63 10.45
C ALA A 215 20.25 4.25 11.13
N VAL A 216 19.35 3.35 10.70
CA VAL A 216 19.23 2.00 11.27
C VAL A 216 20.11 0.96 10.56
N SER A 217 20.75 1.31 9.45
CA SER A 217 21.53 0.40 8.61
C SER A 217 22.61 -0.36 9.37
N GLU A 218 23.36 0.33 10.24
CA GLU A 218 24.39 -0.31 11.08
C GLU A 218 23.79 -1.38 12.02
N THR A 219 22.65 -1.06 12.64
CA THR A 219 21.95 -2.00 13.53
C THR A 219 21.46 -3.22 12.77
N VAL A 220 20.89 -3.01 11.58
CA VAL A 220 20.47 -4.10 10.68
C VAL A 220 21.66 -4.98 10.30
N ASN A 221 22.81 -4.39 9.99
CA ASN A 221 24.04 -5.13 9.66
C ASN A 221 24.54 -5.96 10.86
N ARG A 222 24.51 -5.41 12.08
CA ARG A 222 24.85 -6.14 13.30
C ARG A 222 23.92 -7.31 13.57
N ILE A 223 22.61 -7.13 13.36
CA ILE A 223 21.63 -8.21 13.48
C ILE A 223 21.92 -9.31 12.44
N LYS A 224 22.22 -8.92 11.20
CA LYS A 224 22.57 -9.86 10.13
C LYS A 224 23.82 -10.68 10.45
N GLN A 225 24.86 -10.07 11.03
CA GLN A 225 26.04 -10.78 11.50
C GLN A 225 25.69 -11.83 12.56
N LYS A 226 24.94 -11.44 13.60
CA LYS A 226 24.51 -12.36 14.67
C LYS A 226 23.66 -13.53 14.16
N ILE A 227 22.80 -13.29 13.17
CA ILE A 227 22.01 -14.36 12.54
C ILE A 227 22.92 -15.33 11.77
N THR A 228 23.96 -14.83 11.11
CA THR A 228 24.91 -15.65 10.34
C THR A 228 25.79 -16.52 11.25
N GLU A 229 26.13 -16.01 12.43
CA GLU A 229 26.89 -16.75 13.45
C GLU A 229 26.02 -17.72 14.28
N SER A 230 24.69 -17.64 14.16
CA SER A 230 23.78 -18.52 14.90
C SER A 230 23.80 -19.93 14.33
N GLY A 231 23.98 -20.93 15.20
CA GLY A 231 23.94 -22.35 14.81
C GLY A 231 22.54 -22.83 14.36
N LEU A 232 21.48 -22.06 14.60
CA LEU A 232 20.12 -22.35 14.14
C LEU A 232 19.44 -21.04 13.70
N GLY A 233 18.85 -21.03 12.50
CA GLY A 233 18.11 -19.89 11.94
C GLY A 233 16.71 -20.31 11.53
N HIS A 234 15.68 -19.64 12.06
CA HIS A 234 14.30 -19.79 11.61
C HIS A 234 14.01 -18.73 10.53
N PHE A 235 13.71 -19.18 9.32
CA PHE A 235 13.38 -18.31 8.20
C PHE A 235 11.88 -18.36 7.94
N ASP A 236 11.22 -17.20 8.02
CA ASP A 236 9.84 -17.05 7.57
C ASP A 236 9.84 -16.35 6.20
N SER A 237 9.25 -16.99 5.19
CA SER A 237 9.23 -16.47 3.83
C SER A 237 8.02 -15.57 3.63
N CYS A 238 8.24 -14.26 3.57
CA CYS A 238 7.21 -13.32 3.14
C CYS A 238 7.26 -13.14 1.62
N LEU A 239 6.20 -13.56 0.92
CA LEU A 239 6.03 -13.31 -0.52
C LEU A 239 5.62 -11.85 -0.74
N GLY A 240 6.60 -10.96 -0.93
CA GLY A 240 6.39 -9.60 -1.41
C GLY A 240 6.62 -9.52 -2.92
N ARG A 241 5.74 -8.82 -3.66
CA ARG A 241 6.07 -8.39 -5.03
C ARG A 241 7.11 -7.29 -4.92
N ALA A 242 8.30 -7.51 -5.49
CA ALA A 242 9.25 -6.43 -5.71
C ALA A 242 8.58 -5.37 -6.62
N PRO A 243 8.75 -4.07 -6.30
CA PRO A 243 8.26 -2.98 -7.15
C PRO A 243 8.96 -2.96 -8.53
#